data_AF-A0AAV5BG29-F1
#
_entry.id   AF-A0AAV5BG29-F1
#
_cell.length_a   1.000
_cell.length_b   1.000
_cell.length_c   1.000
_cell.angle_alpha   90.00
_cell.angle_beta   90.00
_cell.angle_gamma   90.00
#
_symmetry.space_group_name_H-M   'P 1'
#
loop_
_entity.id
_entity.type
_entity.pdbx_description
1 polymer ?
#
loop_
_entity_poly.entity_id
_entity_poly.type
_entity_poly.pdbx_seq_one_letter_code
_entity_poly.pdbx_strand_id
1 'polypeptide(L)'
;MEITVVILLQQRIVIRVEMTCDKCRSKAMALVAATGGVDSVSLAGDAKDQVVVVGDNVDSVKLTSALRKKVGPAQLVQVADAAKKKEEEKKPPIVAAPEYQWCYPQPANVVYEYGHCSRPDNTCSIM
;
A
#
# COMPACT_ATOMS: atom_id res chain seq x y z
N MET A 1 32.98 -13.11 -21.43
CA MET A 1 32.52 -11.77 -21.04
C MET A 1 31.06 -11.95 -20.69
N GLU A 2 30.81 -12.15 -19.41
CA GLU A 2 29.50 -12.50 -18.89
C GLU A 2 28.55 -11.39 -19.32
N ILE A 3 27.68 -11.72 -20.27
CA ILE A 3 26.46 -10.94 -20.51
C ILE A 3 25.61 -11.28 -19.30
N THR A 4 25.99 -10.67 -18.18
CA THR A 4 25.32 -10.82 -16.91
C THR A 4 23.88 -10.51 -17.22
N VAL A 5 23.06 -11.50 -16.93
CA VAL A 5 21.62 -11.42 -16.80
C VAL A 5 21.33 -10.43 -15.66
N VAL A 6 21.76 -9.18 -15.80
CA VAL A 6 21.17 -8.01 -15.15
C VAL A 6 19.90 -7.78 -15.94
N ILE A 7 18.96 -8.73 -15.81
CA ILE A 7 17.56 -8.39 -16.00
C ILE A 7 17.35 -7.37 -14.89
N LEU A 8 17.44 -6.09 -15.24
CA LEU A 8 16.88 -5.02 -14.43
C LEU A 8 15.39 -5.35 -14.37
N LEU A 9 14.99 -6.13 -13.37
CA LEU A 9 13.60 -6.40 -13.02
C LEU A 9 13.08 -5.11 -12.39
N GLN A 10 13.03 -4.06 -13.21
CA GLN A 10 12.64 -2.76 -12.74
C GLN A 10 11.14 -2.84 -12.46
N GLN A 11 10.77 -2.64 -11.21
CA GLN A 11 9.40 -2.77 -10.75
C GLN A 11 8.73 -1.42 -10.79
N ARG A 12 7.54 -1.37 -11.41
CA ARG A 12 6.63 -0.24 -11.34
C ARG A 12 5.57 -0.54 -10.29
N ILE A 13 5.57 0.24 -9.22
CA ILE A 13 4.66 0.10 -8.09
C ILE A 13 3.78 1.35 -8.03
N VAL A 14 2.47 1.16 -7.95
CA VAL A 14 1.49 2.26 -7.79
C VAL A 14 0.77 2.07 -6.46
N ILE A 15 0.86 3.09 -5.61
CA ILE A 15 0.27 3.09 -4.28
C ILE A 15 -0.62 4.31 -4.14
N ARG A 16 -1.88 4.09 -3.81
CA ARG A 16 -2.80 5.17 -3.43
C ARG A 16 -2.57 5.51 -1.96
N VAL A 17 -2.43 6.78 -1.64
CA VAL A 17 -2.30 7.27 -0.27
C VAL A 17 -3.25 8.44 -0.10
N GLU A 18 -4.04 8.39 0.96
CA GLU A 18 -4.89 9.51 1.33
C GLU A 18 -4.04 10.60 1.99
N MET A 19 -3.83 11.71 1.27
CA MET A 19 -3.01 12.84 1.73
C MET A 19 -3.83 14.13 1.76
N THR A 20 -4.17 14.59 2.96
CA THR A 20 -4.97 15.81 3.14
C THR A 20 -4.15 17.10 3.09
N CYS A 21 -2.80 17.02 3.10
CA CYS A 21 -1.93 18.18 3.27
C CYS A 21 -0.67 18.16 2.39
N ASP A 22 -0.18 19.32 1.95
CA ASP A 22 1.05 19.40 1.12
C ASP A 22 2.30 18.94 1.88
N LYS A 23 2.37 19.21 3.18
CA LYS A 23 3.43 18.67 4.05
C LYS A 23 3.42 17.14 4.08
N CYS A 24 2.24 16.52 3.94
CA CYS A 24 2.05 15.08 3.91
C CYS A 24 2.60 14.51 2.60
N ARG A 25 2.34 15.19 1.48
CA ARG A 25 2.88 14.85 0.15
C ARG A 25 4.40 14.89 0.11
N SER A 26 5.00 15.97 0.63
CA SER A 26 6.47 16.07 0.70
C SER A 26 7.08 14.98 1.57
N LYS A 27 6.47 14.65 2.72
CA LYS A 27 6.91 13.55 3.58
C LYS A 27 6.80 12.19 2.90
N ALA A 28 5.71 11.95 2.19
CA ALA A 28 5.52 10.70 1.45
C ALA A 28 6.57 10.54 0.35
N MET A 29 6.79 11.58 -0.46
CA MET A 29 7.82 11.59 -1.49
C MET A 29 9.21 11.37 -0.90
N ALA A 30 9.56 12.06 0.19
CA ALA A 30 10.85 11.87 0.86
C ALA A 30 11.03 10.45 1.41
N LEU A 31 9.99 9.85 1.98
CA LEU A 31 10.04 8.49 2.52
C LEU A 31 10.27 7.46 1.41
N VAL A 32 9.56 7.63 0.30
CA VAL A 32 9.66 6.74 -0.86
C VAL A 32 11.03 6.90 -1.51
N ALA A 33 11.51 8.12 -1.72
CA ALA A 33 12.84 8.39 -2.27
C ALA A 33 13.97 7.92 -1.35
N ALA A 34 13.75 7.87 -0.03
CA ALA A 34 14.71 7.31 0.93
C ALA A 34 14.72 5.78 0.96
N THR A 35 13.80 5.12 0.26
CA THR A 35 13.77 3.65 0.19
C THR A 35 14.84 3.17 -0.79
N GLY A 36 15.69 2.24 -0.34
CA GLY A 36 16.73 1.67 -1.19
C GLY A 36 16.13 0.93 -2.40
N GLY A 37 16.76 1.09 -3.56
CA GLY A 37 16.31 0.47 -4.81
C GLY A 37 15.31 1.32 -5.60
N VAL A 38 14.91 2.50 -5.13
CA VAL A 38 14.04 3.40 -5.89
C VAL A 38 14.86 4.27 -6.86
N ASP A 39 14.53 4.21 -8.15
CA ASP A 39 15.14 5.06 -9.19
C ASP A 39 14.33 6.32 -9.46
N SER A 40 13.00 6.21 -9.47
CA SER A 40 12.13 7.36 -9.69
C SER A 40 10.83 7.29 -8.91
N VAL A 41 10.35 8.47 -8.55
CA VAL A 41 9.09 8.66 -7.82
C VAL A 41 8.30 9.74 -8.53
N SER A 42 7.00 9.52 -8.68
CA SER A 42 6.09 10.47 -9.29
C SER A 42 4.75 10.46 -8.58
N LEU A 43 4.10 11.62 -8.53
CA LEU A 43 2.72 11.73 -8.05
C LEU A 43 1.78 11.75 -9.26
N ALA A 44 0.78 10.88 -9.23
CA ALA A 44 -0.24 10.71 -10.25
C ALA A 44 -1.67 10.83 -9.65
N GLY A 45 -2.66 10.88 -10.53
CA GLY A 45 -4.07 11.07 -10.20
C GLY A 45 -4.46 12.54 -10.06
N ASP A 46 -5.73 12.87 -10.33
CA ASP A 46 -6.24 14.25 -10.34
C ASP A 46 -6.03 14.98 -9.02
N ALA A 47 -6.16 14.24 -7.90
CA ALA A 47 -5.96 14.75 -6.54
C ALA A 47 -4.51 14.58 -6.02
N LYS A 48 -3.60 14.05 -6.84
CA LYS A 48 -2.21 13.72 -6.46
C LYS A 48 -2.11 12.72 -5.30
N ASP A 49 -3.05 11.78 -5.26
CA ASP A 49 -3.18 10.76 -4.21
C ASP A 49 -2.51 9.44 -4.60
N GLN A 50 -1.88 9.34 -5.78
CA GLN A 50 -1.20 8.12 -6.21
C GLN A 50 0.30 8.37 -6.29
N VAL A 51 1.08 7.53 -5.63
CA VAL A 51 2.54 7.50 -5.71
C VAL A 51 2.93 6.37 -6.65
N VAL A 52 3.56 6.75 -7.76
CA VAL A 52 4.18 5.83 -8.71
C VAL A 52 5.66 5.75 -8.39
N VAL A 53 6.16 4.54 -8.16
CA VAL A 53 7.54 4.25 -7.82
C VAL A 53 8.08 3.31 -8.89
N VAL A 54 9.26 3.62 -9.40
CA VAL A 54 10.01 2.75 -10.31
C VAL A 54 11.36 2.48 -9.68
N GLY A 55 11.76 1.21 -9.61
CA GLY A 55 13.02 0.83 -9.01
C GLY A 55 13.30 -0.66 -9.03
N ASP A 56 14.53 -1.05 -8.71
CA ASP A 56 14.98 -2.44 -8.63
C ASP A 56 14.96 -2.95 -7.19
N ASN A 57 14.43 -4.16 -6.97
CA ASN A 57 14.35 -4.82 -5.65
C ASN A 57 13.57 -4.00 -4.59
N VAL A 58 12.52 -3.28 -4.99
CA VAL A 58 11.72 -2.47 -4.07
C VAL A 58 10.69 -3.34 -3.34
N ASP A 59 10.79 -3.39 -2.01
CA ASP A 59 9.81 -4.10 -1.17
C ASP A 59 8.50 -3.30 -1.07
N SER A 60 7.54 -3.64 -1.93
CA SER A 60 6.23 -2.98 -2.00
C SER A 60 5.43 -3.06 -0.69
N VAL A 61 5.59 -4.14 0.09
CA VAL A 61 4.88 -4.34 1.38
C VAL A 61 5.49 -3.45 2.45
N LYS A 62 6.83 -3.43 2.57
CA LYS A 62 7.50 -2.55 3.52
C LYS A 62 7.23 -1.08 3.19
N LEU A 63 7.31 -0.71 1.92
CA LEU A 63 7.08 0.67 1.46
C LEU A 63 5.64 1.12 1.77
N THR A 64 4.63 0.30 1.44
CA THR A 64 3.24 0.59 1.82
C THR A 64 3.02 0.64 3.33
N SER A 65 3.65 -0.26 4.10
CA SER A 65 3.56 -0.24 5.56
C SER A 65 4.17 1.03 6.17
N ALA A 66 5.27 1.52 5.61
CA ALA A 66 5.94 2.73 6.07
C ALA A 66 5.10 3.98 5.78
N LEU A 67 4.46 4.03 4.60
CA LEU A 67 3.49 5.07 4.26
C LEU A 67 2.29 5.06 5.22
N ARG A 68 1.73 3.89 5.54
CA ARG A 68 0.65 3.73 6.53
C ARG A 68 1.02 4.26 7.91
N LYS A 69 2.27 4.07 8.33
CA LYS A 69 2.77 4.49 9.65
C LYS A 69 3.09 5.98 9.74
N LYS A 70 3.58 6.59 8.66
CA LYS A 70 4.17 7.95 8.70
C LYS A 70 3.34 9.03 8.01
N VAL A 71 2.50 8.66 7.05
CA VAL A 71 1.74 9.60 6.22
C VAL A 71 0.25 9.45 6.49
N GLY A 72 -0.30 8.24 6.31
CA GLY A 72 -1.72 8.01 6.41
C GLY A 72 -2.15 6.73 5.69
N PRO A 73 -3.46 6.46 5.61
CA PRO A 73 -4.00 5.27 4.95
C PRO A 73 -3.44 5.11 3.53
N ALA A 74 -2.84 3.95 3.24
CA ALA A 74 -2.25 3.64 1.94
C ALA A 74 -2.73 2.29 1.43
N GLN A 75 -2.97 2.19 0.12
CA GLN A 75 -3.43 1.00 -0.57
C GLN A 75 -2.51 0.72 -1.76
N LEU A 76 -1.99 -0.51 -1.82
CA LEU A 76 -1.25 -1.00 -2.98
C LEU A 76 -2.25 -1.22 -4.12
N VAL A 77 -2.06 -0.51 -5.24
CA VAL A 77 -2.94 -0.59 -6.42
C VAL A 77 -2.36 -1.55 -7.45
N GLN A 78 -1.08 -1.41 -7.74
CA GLN A 78 -0.43 -2.21 -8.79
C GLN A 78 1.05 -2.43 -8.45
N VAL A 79 1.55 -3.63 -8.77
CA VAL A 79 2.97 -3.97 -8.83
C VAL A 79 3.18 -4.69 -10.14
N ALA A 80 4.02 -4.14 -11.01
CA ALA A 80 4.31 -4.70 -12.32
C ALA A 80 5.82 -4.78 -12.52
N ASP A 81 6.31 -5.92 -13.00
CA ASP A 81 7.70 -6.06 -13.43
C ASP A 81 7.84 -5.53 -14.86
N ALA A 82 8.81 -4.63 -15.10
CA ALA A 82 9.05 -4.03 -16.42
C ALA A 82 9.43 -5.06 -17.51
N ALA A 83 9.82 -6.28 -17.12
CA ALA A 83 10.11 -7.38 -18.04
C ALA A 83 8.85 -8.05 -18.64
N LYS A 84 7.63 -7.69 -18.20
CA LYS A 84 6.40 -8.19 -18.81
C LYS A 84 5.55 -7.04 -19.35
N LYS A 85 5.74 -6.75 -20.65
CA LYS A 85 4.67 -6.18 -21.47
C LYS A 85 3.46 -7.13 -21.42
N LYS A 86 2.49 -6.85 -20.56
CA LYS A 86 1.11 -7.29 -20.74
C LYS A 86 0.23 -6.04 -20.73
N GLU A 87 0.05 -5.54 -21.94
CA GLU A 87 -1.16 -5.02 -22.55
C GLU A 87 -2.31 -4.60 -21.61
N GLU A 88 -2.71 -3.36 -21.83
CA GLU A 88 -3.81 -2.62 -21.25
C GLU A 88 -5.19 -3.27 -21.48
N GLU A 89 -6.12 -2.98 -20.58
CA GLU A 89 -7.58 -3.01 -20.75
C GLU A 89 -8.31 -4.32 -21.12
N LYS A 90 -9.03 -4.86 -20.13
CA LYS A 90 -10.50 -4.95 -20.23
C LYS A 90 -11.13 -5.19 -18.86
N LYS A 91 -12.02 -4.30 -18.44
CA LYS A 91 -13.11 -4.65 -17.51
C LYS A 91 -13.79 -5.92 -18.04
N PRO A 92 -13.91 -7.01 -17.27
CA PRO A 92 -14.94 -7.98 -17.58
C PRO A 92 -16.29 -7.41 -17.10
N PRO A 93 -17.34 -7.54 -17.92
CA PRO A 93 -18.71 -7.25 -17.51
C PRO A 93 -19.13 -8.21 -16.40
N ILE A 94 -20.11 -7.79 -15.61
CA ILE A 94 -20.91 -8.66 -14.74
C ILE A 94 -21.27 -9.93 -15.52
N VAL A 95 -20.74 -11.08 -15.10
CA VAL A 95 -21.28 -12.40 -15.40
C VAL A 95 -21.05 -13.28 -14.18
N ALA A 96 -22.18 -13.73 -13.63
CA ALA A 96 -22.29 -14.58 -12.45
C ALA A 96 -21.47 -15.88 -12.60
N ALA A 97 -20.73 -16.25 -11.55
CA ALA A 97 -20.11 -17.57 -11.42
C ALA A 97 -20.09 -17.98 -9.94
N PRO A 98 -20.23 -19.30 -9.65
CA PRO A 98 -20.81 -19.82 -8.42
C PRO A 98 -19.89 -19.72 -7.21
N GLU A 99 -20.54 -19.68 -6.04
CA GLU A 99 -19.98 -19.59 -4.70
C GLU A 99 -19.00 -20.74 -4.40
N TYR A 100 -17.70 -20.48 -4.55
CA TYR A 100 -16.66 -21.36 -4.03
C TYR A 100 -16.35 -20.98 -2.58
N GLN A 101 -17.02 -21.68 -1.66
CA GLN A 101 -16.78 -21.65 -0.22
C GLN A 101 -15.39 -22.24 0.09
N TRP A 102 -14.36 -21.39 0.18
CA TRP A 102 -13.07 -21.82 0.73
C TRP A 102 -13.15 -21.85 2.27
N CYS A 103 -13.12 -23.06 2.83
CA CYS A 103 -13.06 -23.30 4.27
C CYS A 103 -11.65 -22.94 4.79
N TYR A 104 -11.52 -21.79 5.46
CA TYR A 104 -10.31 -21.47 6.23
C TYR A 104 -10.50 -21.97 7.66
N PRO A 105 -9.63 -22.87 8.18
CA PRO A 105 -9.66 -23.25 9.59
C PRO A 105 -9.31 -22.02 10.44
N GLN A 106 -10.22 -21.65 11.32
CA GLN A 106 -10.02 -20.49 12.19
C GLN A 106 -8.88 -20.75 13.18
N PRO A 107 -7.93 -19.82 13.36
CA PRO A 107 -6.92 -19.94 14.39
C PRO A 107 -7.56 -19.80 15.77
N ALA A 108 -7.19 -20.69 16.69
CA ALA A 108 -7.66 -20.67 18.08
C ALA A 108 -7.37 -19.31 18.73
N ASN A 109 -8.43 -18.71 19.27
CA ASN A 109 -8.47 -17.52 20.08
C ASN A 109 -7.61 -17.68 21.35
N VAL A 110 -6.37 -17.19 21.30
CA VAL A 110 -5.64 -16.83 22.52
C VAL A 110 -6.20 -15.52 23.06
N VAL A 111 -6.93 -15.61 24.17
CA VAL A 111 -7.44 -14.46 24.93
C VAL A 111 -6.24 -13.70 25.50
N TYR A 112 -5.95 -12.51 24.97
CA TYR A 112 -5.06 -11.57 25.64
C TYR A 112 -5.93 -10.57 26.40
N GLU A 113 -6.06 -10.78 27.71
CA GLU A 113 -6.75 -9.87 28.62
C GLU A 113 -5.88 -8.61 28.80
N TYR A 114 -6.18 -7.55 28.07
CA TYR A 114 -5.74 -6.19 28.40
C TYR A 114 -6.96 -5.39 28.85
N GLY A 115 -6.97 -5.06 30.15
CA GLY A 115 -8.02 -4.32 30.83
C GLY A 115 -8.43 -3.05 30.08
N HIS A 116 -9.74 -2.88 29.96
CA HIS A 116 -10.39 -1.66 29.49
C HIS A 116 -10.13 -0.52 30.49
N CYS A 117 -9.22 0.40 30.19
CA CYS A 117 -9.27 1.74 30.76
C CYS A 117 -10.32 2.55 30.01
N SER A 118 -11.59 2.37 30.37
CA SER A 118 -12.66 3.29 29.98
C SER A 118 -12.35 4.67 30.54
N ARG A 119 -12.34 5.66 29.65
CA ARG A 119 -12.32 7.09 29.97
C ARG A 119 -13.43 7.40 31.00
N PRO A 120 -13.20 8.24 32.03
CA PRO A 120 -14.28 8.71 32.87
C PRO A 120 -15.18 9.64 32.06
N ASP A 121 -16.37 9.15 31.73
CA ASP A 121 -17.45 9.97 31.19
C ASP A 121 -17.87 10.98 32.26
N ASN A 122 -17.43 12.22 32.05
CA ASN A 122 -17.87 13.43 32.70
C ASN A 122 -19.36 13.67 32.39
N THR A 123 -20.21 12.93 33.11
CA THR A 123 -21.65 13.14 33.14
C THR A 123 -21.95 14.12 34.26
N CYS A 124 -22.15 15.37 33.85
CA CYS A 124 -22.72 16.43 34.66
C CYS A 124 -24.20 16.10 34.92
N SER A 125 -24.51 15.63 36.13
CA SER A 125 -25.86 15.61 36.69
C SER A 125 -25.81 16.17 38.11
N ILE A 126 -26.21 17.44 38.25
CA ILE A 126 -26.54 18.05 39.53
C ILE A 126 -27.95 17.57 39.92
N MET A 127 -28.06 16.87 41.05
CA MET A 127 -29.19 16.89 41.98
C MET A 127 -28.68 16.65 43.39
#